data_AF-A0A2E9BLD1-F1
#
_entry.id   AF-A0A2E9BLD1-F1
#
_cell.length_a   1.000
_cell.length_b   1.000
_cell.length_c   1.000
_cell.angle_alpha   90.00
_cell.angle_beta   90.00
_cell.angle_gamma   90.00
#
_symmetry.space_group_name_H-M   'P 1'
#
loop_
_entity.id
_entity.type
_entity.pdbx_description
1 polymer ?
#
loop_
_entity_poly.entity_id
_entity_poly.type
_entity_poly.pdbx_seq_one_letter_code
_entity_poly.pdbx_strand_id
1 'polypeptide(L)'
;MLLAVAFAAAASASARDTAVAVTPEQRFQLALEAQSARDYRSMMSLLREAGASGHREAQEMLGVVLLAGPLLYGNGVPADRCEARHWAREAARQGSEVGQHQLHLLNRARNAPMGREACDAQRS
;
A
#
# COMPACT_ATOMS: atom_id res chain seq x y z
N MET A 1 28.18 -7.19 -60.82
CA MET A 1 26.91 -6.44 -60.89
C MET A 1 25.80 -7.46 -61.01
N LEU A 2 24.78 -7.60 -60.17
CA LEU A 2 24.23 -6.80 -59.08
C LEU A 2 23.54 -7.78 -58.10
N LEU A 3 23.56 -7.43 -56.82
CA LEU A 3 22.96 -8.13 -55.67
C LEU A 3 21.43 -8.06 -55.69
N ALA A 4 20.74 -9.10 -55.21
CA ALA A 4 19.43 -8.97 -54.56
C ALA A 4 19.11 -10.20 -53.70
N VAL A 5 19.55 -10.17 -52.44
CA VAL A 5 19.03 -11.07 -51.39
C VAL A 5 17.84 -10.36 -50.75
N ALA A 6 16.62 -10.83 -51.03
CA ALA A 6 15.41 -10.33 -50.40
C ALA A 6 15.14 -11.14 -49.12
N PHE A 7 15.53 -10.57 -47.98
CA PHE A 7 15.21 -11.13 -46.66
C PHE A 7 13.85 -10.58 -46.21
N ALA A 8 12.77 -11.31 -46.48
CA ALA A 8 11.46 -11.00 -45.93
C ALA A 8 11.33 -11.66 -44.55
N ALA A 9 11.84 -11.00 -43.51
CA ALA A 9 11.54 -11.36 -42.12
C ALA A 9 10.15 -10.82 -41.77
N ALA A 10 9.12 -11.66 -41.87
CA ALA A 10 7.83 -11.41 -41.25
C ALA A 10 8.01 -11.50 -39.72
N ALA A 11 8.32 -10.37 -39.09
CA ALA A 11 8.23 -10.24 -37.65
C ALA A 11 6.75 -10.23 -37.27
N SER A 12 6.23 -11.37 -36.81
CA SER A 12 4.98 -11.41 -36.07
C SER A 12 5.20 -10.74 -34.71
N ALA A 13 5.10 -9.41 -34.70
CA ALA A 13 4.99 -8.62 -33.49
C ALA A 13 3.67 -9.00 -32.82
N SER A 14 3.75 -9.92 -31.85
CA SER A 14 2.67 -10.15 -30.89
C SER A 14 2.37 -8.81 -30.23
N ALA A 15 1.25 -8.20 -30.61
CA ALA A 15 0.62 -7.13 -29.86
C ALA A 15 0.25 -7.71 -28.49
N ARG A 16 1.22 -7.73 -27.58
CA ARG A 16 0.91 -7.77 -26.17
C ARG A 16 0.15 -6.50 -25.92
N ASP A 17 -1.10 -6.67 -25.55
CA ASP A 17 -1.95 -5.65 -24.98
C ASP A 17 -1.20 -5.04 -23.78
N THR A 18 -0.39 -4.01 -24.03
CA THR A 18 0.36 -3.31 -22.99
C THR A 18 -0.62 -2.38 -22.30
N ALA A 19 -1.56 -2.93 -21.55
CA ALA A 19 -2.06 -2.22 -20.38
C ALA A 19 -0.82 -1.91 -19.55
N VAL A 20 -0.39 -0.65 -19.56
CA VAL A 20 0.75 -0.18 -18.76
C VAL A 20 0.40 -0.51 -17.31
N ALA A 21 1.01 -1.56 -16.78
CA ALA A 21 0.72 -2.02 -15.43
C ALA A 21 1.19 -0.93 -14.47
N VAL A 22 0.24 -0.32 -13.75
CA VAL A 22 0.53 0.69 -12.73
C VAL A 22 1.46 0.04 -11.69
N THR A 23 2.63 0.63 -11.44
CA THR A 23 3.59 0.09 -10.46
C THR A 23 3.11 0.38 -9.02
N PRO A 24 3.64 -0.31 -8.00
CA PRO A 24 3.31 0.00 -6.60
C PRO A 24 3.63 1.46 -6.23
N GLU A 25 4.73 2.01 -6.76
CA GLU A 25 5.12 3.41 -6.55
C GLU A 25 4.12 4.36 -7.20
N GLN A 26 3.68 4.06 -8.43
CA GLN A 26 2.65 4.86 -9.10
C GLN A 26 1.30 4.80 -8.37
N ARG A 27 0.91 3.62 -7.87
CA ARG A 27 -0.30 3.50 -7.01
C ARG A 27 -0.17 4.34 -5.74
N PHE A 28 1.00 4.35 -5.12
CA PHE A 28 1.24 5.19 -3.96
C PHE A 28 1.10 6.68 -4.30
N GLN A 29 1.63 7.14 -5.42
CA GLN A 29 1.43 8.53 -5.87
C GLN A 29 -0.05 8.86 -6.10
N LEU A 30 -0.80 7.97 -6.76
CA LEU A 30 -2.25 8.14 -6.91
C LEU A 30 -2.97 8.21 -5.55
N ALA A 31 -2.47 7.48 -4.55
CA ALA A 31 -3.02 7.56 -3.19
C ALA A 31 -2.79 8.95 -2.55
N LEU A 32 -1.63 9.56 -2.78
CA LEU A 32 -1.31 10.92 -2.31
C LEU A 32 -2.16 11.98 -3.02
N GLU A 33 -2.44 11.79 -4.32
CA GLU A 33 -3.37 12.63 -5.07
C GLU A 33 -4.78 12.52 -4.51
N ALA A 34 -5.26 11.30 -4.28
CA ALA A 34 -6.57 11.05 -3.67
C ALA A 34 -6.68 11.65 -2.27
N GLN A 35 -5.61 11.56 -1.46
CA GLN A 35 -5.53 12.21 -0.15
C GLN A 35 -5.70 13.73 -0.27
N SER A 36 -4.97 14.35 -1.20
CA SER A 36 -5.01 15.80 -1.44
C SER A 36 -6.39 16.26 -1.92
N ALA A 37 -7.07 15.43 -2.71
CA ALA A 37 -8.44 15.62 -3.14
C ALA A 37 -9.49 15.31 -2.05
N ARG A 38 -9.06 14.88 -0.85
CA ARG A 38 -9.91 14.39 0.25
C ARG A 38 -10.79 13.19 -0.12
N ASP A 39 -10.40 12.44 -1.16
CA ASP A 39 -11.00 11.15 -1.49
C ASP A 39 -10.31 10.05 -0.67
N TYR A 40 -10.69 9.96 0.60
CA TYR A 40 -10.09 9.01 1.53
C TYR A 40 -10.44 7.56 1.21
N ARG A 41 -11.53 7.31 0.47
CA ARG A 41 -11.88 5.97 0.01
C ARG A 41 -10.86 5.48 -1.01
N SER A 42 -10.60 6.28 -2.05
CA SER A 42 -9.61 5.95 -3.07
C SER A 42 -8.20 5.90 -2.50
N MET A 43 -7.84 6.85 -1.62
CA MET A 43 -6.57 6.85 -0.88
C MET A 43 -6.36 5.50 -0.18
N MET A 44 -7.34 5.04 0.60
CA MET A 44 -7.22 3.78 1.35
C MET A 44 -7.13 2.54 0.46
N SER A 45 -7.84 2.52 -0.68
CA SER A 45 -7.73 1.40 -1.64
C SER A 45 -6.32 1.34 -2.23
N LEU A 46 -5.86 2.46 -2.78
CA LEU A 46 -4.57 2.56 -3.45
C LEU A 46 -3.40 2.29 -2.51
N LEU A 47 -3.49 2.77 -1.27
CA LEU A 47 -2.50 2.44 -0.23
C LEU A 47 -2.44 0.94 0.03
N ARG A 48 -3.58 0.26 0.22
CA ARG A 48 -3.61 -1.19 0.47
C ARG A 48 -3.05 -1.98 -0.71
N GLU A 49 -3.38 -1.59 -1.94
CA GLU A 49 -2.85 -2.24 -3.15
C GLU A 49 -1.32 -2.06 -3.28
N ALA A 50 -0.83 -0.84 -3.07
CA ALA A 50 0.61 -0.56 -3.09
C ALA A 50 1.34 -1.31 -1.97
N GLY A 51 0.79 -1.28 -0.75
CA GLY A 51 1.34 -1.96 0.42
C GLY A 51 1.34 -3.48 0.27
N ALA A 52 0.28 -4.07 -0.27
CA ALA A 52 0.20 -5.50 -0.59
C ALA A 52 1.24 -5.93 -1.64
N SER A 53 1.62 -5.00 -2.52
CA SER A 53 2.69 -5.20 -3.51
C SER A 53 4.10 -4.94 -2.94
N GLY A 54 4.23 -4.73 -1.63
CA GLY A 54 5.52 -4.54 -0.95
C GLY A 54 6.01 -3.09 -0.88
N HIS A 55 5.24 -2.10 -1.34
CA HIS A 55 5.69 -0.71 -1.30
C HIS A 55 5.78 -0.20 0.14
N ARG A 56 7.03 -0.03 0.63
CA ARG A 56 7.33 0.26 2.03
C ARG A 56 6.64 1.54 2.54
N GLU A 57 6.68 2.61 1.77
CA GLU A 57 6.09 3.91 2.13
C GLU A 57 4.56 3.82 2.24
N ALA A 58 3.90 3.00 1.41
CA ALA A 58 2.47 2.74 1.56
C ALA A 58 2.16 1.98 2.86
N GLN A 59 2.98 0.99 3.22
CA GLN A 59 2.83 0.24 4.47
C GLN A 59 3.03 1.14 5.69
N GLU A 60 4.03 2.02 5.66
CA GLU A 60 4.25 3.04 6.70
C GLU A 60 3.06 3.99 6.82
N MET A 61 2.55 4.46 5.69
CA MET A 61 1.39 5.35 5.66
C MET A 61 0.14 4.66 6.21
N LEU A 62 -0.14 3.42 5.82
CA LEU A 62 -1.24 2.63 6.37
C LEU A 62 -1.13 2.47 7.89
N GLY A 63 0.08 2.23 8.41
CA GLY A 63 0.33 2.15 9.85
C GLY A 63 -0.12 3.40 10.61
N VAL A 64 0.19 4.59 10.11
CA VAL A 64 -0.23 5.87 10.72
C VAL A 64 -1.71 6.17 10.48
N VAL A 65 -2.18 6.01 9.24
CA VAL A 65 -3.53 6.36 8.83
C VAL A 65 -4.57 5.49 9.56
N LEU A 66 -4.29 4.21 9.77
CA LEU A 66 -5.19 3.32 10.51
C LEU A 66 -5.04 3.44 12.04
N LEU A 67 -3.91 3.97 12.53
CA LEU A 67 -3.76 4.27 13.96
C LEU A 67 -4.46 5.58 14.36
N ALA A 68 -4.33 6.63 13.54
CA ALA A 68 -4.73 8.00 13.85
C ALA A 68 -5.81 8.57 12.90
N GLY A 69 -6.42 7.72 12.07
CA GLY A 69 -7.37 8.10 11.01
C GLY A 69 -8.43 9.12 11.45
N PRO A 70 -9.17 8.87 12.55
CA PRO A 70 -10.19 9.81 13.01
C PRO A 70 -9.67 11.20 13.38
N LEU A 71 -8.41 11.31 13.79
CA LEU A 71 -7.77 12.58 14.13
C LEU A 71 -7.28 13.32 12.88
N LEU A 72 -6.84 12.59 11.85
CA LEU A 72 -6.26 13.15 10.63
C LEU A 72 -7.31 13.45 9.55
N TYR A 73 -8.36 12.63 9.48
CA TYR A 73 -9.34 12.62 8.38
C TYR A 73 -10.80 12.63 8.87
N GLY A 74 -11.03 12.76 10.18
CA GLY A 74 -12.37 12.67 10.76
C GLY A 74 -13.04 11.32 10.49
N ASN A 75 -14.34 11.31 10.22
CA ASN A 75 -15.08 10.08 9.93
C ASN A 75 -14.71 9.42 8.58
N GLY A 76 -13.86 10.06 7.77
CA GLY A 76 -13.46 9.54 6.46
C GLY A 76 -12.52 8.33 6.54
N VAL A 77 -11.81 8.16 7.65
CA VAL A 77 -10.92 7.02 7.90
C VAL A 77 -11.09 6.53 9.34
N PRO A 78 -11.81 5.42 9.58
CA PRO A 78 -11.90 4.83 10.91
C PRO A 78 -10.54 4.28 11.35
N ALA A 79 -10.30 4.28 12.66
CA ALA A 79 -9.11 3.63 13.19
C ALA A 79 -9.26 2.11 13.15
N ASP A 80 -8.21 1.41 12.72
CA ASP A 80 -8.05 -0.03 12.83
C ASP A 80 -6.63 -0.33 13.28
N ARG A 81 -6.45 -0.50 14.60
CA ARG A 81 -5.12 -0.71 15.19
C ARG A 81 -4.54 -2.08 14.84
N CYS A 82 -5.38 -3.03 14.46
CA CYS A 82 -4.98 -4.40 14.16
C CYS A 82 -4.41 -4.46 12.74
N GLU A 83 -5.11 -3.84 11.80
CA GLU A 83 -4.63 -3.61 10.43
C GLU A 83 -3.39 -2.69 10.44
N ALA A 84 -3.39 -1.59 11.21
CA ALA A 84 -2.21 -0.73 11.38
C ALA A 84 -0.96 -1.52 11.82
N ARG A 85 -1.14 -2.45 12.77
CA ARG A 85 -0.04 -3.29 13.28
C ARG A 85 0.45 -4.31 12.26
N HIS A 86 -0.42 -4.78 11.39
CA HIS A 86 -0.02 -5.62 10.26
C HIS A 86 0.90 -4.83 9.33
N TRP A 87 0.47 -3.67 8.86
CA TRP A 87 1.26 -2.85 7.93
C TRP A 87 2.57 -2.34 8.53
N ALA A 88 2.57 -1.90 9.80
CA ALA A 88 3.79 -1.51 10.51
C ALA A 88 4.80 -2.67 10.62
N ARG A 89 4.32 -3.92 10.76
CA ARG A 89 5.20 -5.10 10.76
C ARG A 89 5.81 -5.34 9.38
N GLU A 90 5.02 -5.24 8.33
CA GLU A 90 5.53 -5.44 6.97
C GLU A 90 6.56 -4.37 6.62
N ALA A 91 6.32 -3.10 6.97
CA ALA A 91 7.31 -2.03 6.81
C ALA A 91 8.59 -2.32 7.61
N ALA A 92 8.46 -2.72 8.88
CA ALA A 92 9.60 -3.06 9.74
C ALA A 92 10.44 -4.23 9.20
N ARG A 93 9.80 -5.23 8.59
CA ARG A 93 10.48 -6.37 7.92
C ARG A 93 11.37 -5.93 6.77
N GLN A 94 11.02 -4.83 6.11
CA GLN A 94 11.80 -4.22 5.05
C GLN A 94 12.90 -3.26 5.56
N GLY A 95 13.14 -3.23 6.88
CA GLY A 95 14.13 -2.35 7.49
C GLY A 95 13.65 -0.91 7.75
N SER A 96 12.33 -0.64 7.65
CA SER A 96 11.79 0.68 7.98
C SER A 96 11.91 0.99 9.47
N GLU A 97 12.67 2.03 9.82
CA GLU A 97 12.71 2.57 11.19
C GLU A 97 11.34 3.14 11.62
N VAL A 98 10.63 3.77 10.68
CA VAL A 98 9.26 4.27 10.88
C VAL A 98 8.33 3.10 11.22
N GLY A 99 8.37 2.02 10.43
CA GLY A 99 7.60 0.81 10.69
C GLY A 99 7.92 0.16 12.04
N GLN A 100 9.20 0.11 12.41
CA GLN A 100 9.63 -0.40 13.73
C GLN A 100 9.06 0.45 14.88
N HIS A 101 9.13 1.79 14.76
CA HIS A 101 8.59 2.69 15.76
C HIS A 101 7.06 2.56 15.88
N GLN A 102 6.36 2.55 14.75
CA GLN A 102 4.91 2.33 14.69
C GLN A 102 4.53 1.00 15.34
N LEU A 103 5.24 -0.09 15.00
CA LEU A 103 4.99 -1.41 15.56
C LEU A 103 5.21 -1.44 17.08
N HIS A 104 6.23 -0.74 17.59
CA HIS A 104 6.46 -0.59 19.03
C HIS A 104 5.28 0.11 19.72
N LEU A 105 4.82 1.24 19.20
CA LEU A 105 3.65 1.97 19.73
C LEU A 105 2.38 1.11 19.71
N LEU A 106 2.13 0.41 18.61
CA LEU A 106 0.96 -0.45 18.42
C LEU A 106 0.99 -1.67 19.37
N ASN A 107 2.17 -2.27 19.60
CA ASN A 107 2.30 -3.36 20.57
C ASN A 107 2.02 -2.89 22.01
N ARG A 108 2.47 -1.68 22.38
CA ARG A 108 2.15 -1.08 23.68
C ARG A 108 0.65 -0.84 23.84
N ALA A 109 0.00 -0.26 22.82
CA ALA A 109 -1.43 -0.02 22.82
C ALA A 109 -2.24 -1.33 22.90
N ARG A 110 -1.83 -2.38 22.19
CA ARG A 110 -2.50 -3.69 22.21
C ARG A 110 -2.42 -4.35 23.59
N ASN A 111 -1.29 -4.25 24.29
CA ASN A 111 -1.13 -4.91 25.59
C ASN A 111 -1.99 -4.26 26.70
N ALA A 112 -2.57 -3.08 26.46
CA ALA A 112 -3.60 -2.51 27.33
C ALA A 112 -4.91 -3.33 27.26
N PRO A 113 -5.70 -3.44 28.35
CA PRO A 113 -6.92 -4.24 28.39
C PRO A 113 -7.88 -3.99 27.21
N MET A 114 -8.17 -2.71 26.91
CA MET A 114 -9.07 -2.33 25.80
C MET A 114 -8.50 -2.61 24.39
N GLY A 115 -7.18 -2.85 24.27
CA GLY A 115 -6.51 -3.06 22.98
C GLY A 115 -6.46 -4.53 22.52
N ARG A 116 -6.66 -5.50 23.43
CA ARG A 116 -6.63 -6.93 23.12
C ARG A 116 -7.92 -7.40 22.45
N GLU A 117 -9.05 -7.02 23.04
CA GLU A 117 -10.38 -7.45 22.62
C GLU A 117 -10.74 -6.99 21.19
N ALA A 118 -10.28 -5.80 20.79
CA ALA A 118 -10.56 -5.24 19.47
C ALA A 118 -9.97 -6.06 18.30
N CYS A 119 -8.78 -6.66 18.48
CA CYS A 119 -8.15 -7.47 17.43
C CYS A 119 -8.60 -8.93 17.41
N ASP A 120 -9.12 -9.43 18.53
CA ASP A 120 -9.59 -10.80 18.63
C ASP A 120 -11.00 -10.93 18.05
N ALA A 121 -11.86 -9.91 18.25
CA ALA A 121 -13.19 -9.84 17.63
C ALA A 121 -13.17 -9.75 16.09
N GLN A 122 -12.08 -9.28 15.48
CA GLN A 122 -11.91 -9.24 14.02
C GLN A 122 -11.45 -10.58 13.41
N ARG A 123 -11.15 -11.60 14.23
CA ARG A 123 -10.63 -12.91 13.81
C ARG A 123 -11.63 -14.07 13.94
N SER A 124 -12.80 -13.80 14.49
CA SER A 124 -13.91 -14.73 14.73
C SER A 124 -15.06 -14.45 13.77
#